data_AF-A0AA38C2H1-F1
#
_entry.id   AF-A0AA38C2H1-F1
#
_cell.length_a   1.000
_cell.length_b   1.000
_cell.length_c   1.000
_cell.angle_alpha   90.00
_cell.angle_beta   90.00
_cell.angle_gamma   90.00
#
_symmetry.space_group_name_H-M   'P 1'
#
loop_
_entity.id
_entity.type
_entity.pdbx_description
1 polymer ?
#
loop_
_entity_poly.entity_id
_entity_poly.type
_entity_poly.pdbx_seq_one_letter_code
_entity_poly.pdbx_strand_id
1 'polypeptide(L)'
;AKSITLEALLLSSIPPELGEEEIQQKLKALGPIRALHLRRKHQGLVIVDYYDLRHAKQALANIKQKHSMQQKMAENNDKGKEVPSCCRLTGGKAMWARYAKPIAKNQGTLVVFNLDSAISPDNLWSTIEEYGAVKEVREPPLNNQVNFVEFCDVREAYEAKEALDEQEIGSDCI
;
A
#
# COMPACT_ATOMS: atom_id res chain seq x y z
N ALA A 1 10.43 3.70 17.52
CA ALA A 1 10.40 3.43 16.07
C ALA A 1 9.02 3.81 15.53
N LYS A 2 8.95 4.58 14.43
CA LYS A 2 7.68 4.76 13.69
C LYS A 2 7.56 3.55 12.77
N SER A 3 6.83 2.52 13.21
CA SER A 3 6.42 1.42 12.33
C SER A 3 5.63 2.04 11.19
N ILE A 4 6.20 2.10 10.00
CA ILE A 4 5.40 2.45 8.83
C ILE A 4 4.54 1.21 8.64
N THR A 5 3.23 1.28 8.81
CA THR A 5 2.36 0.14 8.48
C THR A 5 2.04 0.20 6.98
N LEU A 6 1.68 -0.91 6.33
CA LEU A 6 1.02 -0.80 5.03
C LEU A 6 -0.32 -0.08 5.24
N GLU A 7 -0.40 1.17 4.80
CA GLU A 7 -1.57 2.01 5.01
C GLU A 7 -2.49 1.94 3.79
N ALA A 8 -3.78 1.65 4.02
CA ALA A 8 -4.80 1.83 2.99
C ALA A 8 -4.99 3.31 2.68
N LEU A 9 -5.54 3.61 1.51
CA LEU A 9 -5.95 4.97 1.17
C LEU A 9 -7.46 5.12 1.30
N LEU A 10 -7.87 6.09 2.12
CA LEU A 10 -9.24 6.61 2.12
C LEU A 10 -9.33 7.73 1.08
N LEU A 11 -10.13 7.47 0.07
CA LEU A 11 -10.55 8.42 -0.95
C LEU A 11 -11.84 9.09 -0.50
N SER A 12 -11.92 10.41 -0.69
CA SER A 12 -13.09 11.22 -0.35
C SER A 12 -13.46 12.13 -1.52
N SER A 13 -14.72 12.58 -1.55
CA SER A 13 -15.28 13.40 -2.63
C SER A 13 -15.46 12.63 -3.95
N ILE A 14 -15.66 11.30 -3.87
CA ILE A 14 -15.97 10.47 -5.03
C ILE A 14 -17.34 10.88 -5.58
N PRO A 15 -17.47 11.28 -6.86
CA PRO A 15 -18.76 11.60 -7.46
C PRO A 15 -19.68 10.37 -7.44
N PRO A 16 -20.95 10.50 -7.02
CA PRO A 16 -21.87 9.36 -6.99
C PRO A 16 -22.15 8.80 -8.40
N GLU A 17 -21.97 9.62 -9.44
CA GLU A 17 -22.15 9.25 -10.85
C GLU A 17 -21.03 8.34 -11.38
N LEU A 18 -19.86 8.32 -10.72
CA LEU A 18 -18.74 7.50 -11.16
C LEU A 18 -19.10 6.01 -10.99
N GLY A 19 -19.04 5.24 -12.07
CA GLY A 19 -19.27 3.79 -12.01
C GLY A 19 -18.25 3.07 -11.12
N GLU A 20 -18.63 1.97 -10.49
CA GLU A 20 -17.69 1.18 -9.67
C GLU A 20 -16.51 0.65 -10.49
N GLU A 21 -16.78 0.19 -11.71
CA GLU A 21 -15.75 -0.24 -12.66
C GLU A 21 -14.80 0.89 -13.04
N GLU A 22 -15.32 2.10 -13.24
CA GLU A 22 -14.51 3.27 -13.58
C GLU A 22 -13.59 3.66 -12.40
N ILE A 23 -14.12 3.63 -11.17
CA ILE A 23 -13.30 3.84 -9.95
C ILE A 23 -12.18 2.80 -9.90
N GLN A 24 -12.54 1.52 -10.09
CA GLN A 24 -11.58 0.42 -10.03
C GLN A 24 -10.50 0.55 -11.11
N GLN A 25 -10.86 0.85 -12.37
CA GLN A 25 -9.92 1.03 -13.46
C GLN A 25 -8.94 2.18 -13.20
N LYS A 26 -9.44 3.33 -12.75
CA LYS A 26 -8.57 4.48 -12.43
C LYS A 26 -7.60 4.18 -11.30
N LEU A 27 -8.04 3.44 -10.27
CA LEU A 27 -7.17 3.04 -9.16
C LEU A 27 -6.18 1.95 -9.57
N LYS A 28 -6.58 1.00 -10.42
CA LYS A 28 -5.68 -0.02 -10.99
C LYS A 28 -4.57 0.61 -11.82
N ALA A 29 -4.83 1.73 -12.49
CA ALA A 29 -3.81 2.47 -13.23
C ALA A 29 -2.72 3.09 -12.33
N LEU A 30 -2.96 3.20 -11.02
CA LEU A 30 -1.97 3.68 -10.04
C LEU A 30 -1.17 2.52 -9.41
N GLY A 31 -1.66 1.29 -9.55
CA GLY A 31 -0.99 0.08 -9.11
C GLY A 31 -1.95 -1.09 -8.86
N PRO A 32 -1.43 -2.32 -8.69
CA PRO A 32 -2.24 -3.49 -8.37
C PRO A 32 -2.98 -3.33 -7.03
N ILE A 33 -4.30 -3.45 -7.09
CA ILE A 33 -5.18 -3.31 -5.92
C ILE A 33 -5.35 -4.67 -5.24
N ARG A 34 -5.06 -4.73 -3.95
CA ARG A 34 -5.35 -5.86 -3.05
C ARG A 34 -6.82 -5.94 -2.68
N ALA A 35 -7.42 -4.81 -2.32
CA ALA A 35 -8.83 -4.73 -1.99
C ALA A 35 -9.40 -3.34 -2.31
N LEU A 36 -10.67 -3.31 -2.74
CA LEU A 36 -11.42 -2.08 -2.98
C LEU A 36 -12.74 -2.15 -2.20
N HIS A 37 -12.93 -1.19 -1.29
CA HIS A 37 -14.10 -1.12 -0.43
C HIS A 37 -15.01 0.04 -0.84
N LEU A 38 -16.13 -0.31 -1.47
CA LEU A 38 -17.11 0.63 -2.02
C LEU A 38 -18.36 0.81 -1.14
N ARG A 39 -18.43 0.19 0.04
CA ARG A 39 -19.62 0.24 0.93
C ARG A 39 -20.11 1.65 1.26
N ARG A 40 -19.19 2.64 1.30
CA ARG A 40 -19.50 4.06 1.58
C ARG A 40 -19.40 4.96 0.34
N LYS A 41 -19.43 4.39 -0.87
CA LYS A 41 -19.39 5.16 -2.12
C LYS A 41 -20.53 6.17 -2.22
N HIS A 42 -21.73 5.82 -1.75
CA HIS A 42 -22.87 6.73 -1.70
C HIS A 42 -22.63 7.98 -0.82
N GLN A 43 -21.66 7.93 0.09
CA GLN A 43 -21.19 9.05 0.90
C GLN A 43 -19.95 9.75 0.29
N GLY A 44 -19.58 9.37 -0.94
CA GLY A 44 -18.36 9.82 -1.60
C GLY A 44 -17.06 9.24 -1.03
N LEU A 45 -17.14 8.13 -0.28
CA LEU A 45 -15.99 7.51 0.40
C LEU A 45 -15.67 6.13 -0.17
N VAL A 46 -14.39 5.93 -0.49
CA VAL A 46 -13.87 4.63 -0.95
C VAL A 46 -12.57 4.33 -0.24
N ILE A 47 -12.36 3.09 0.18
CA ILE A 47 -11.05 2.66 0.74
C ILE A 47 -10.40 1.72 -0.27
N VAL A 48 -9.12 1.95 -0.56
CA VAL A 48 -8.32 1.09 -1.44
C VAL A 48 -7.07 0.62 -0.73
N ASP A 49 -6.80 -0.67 -0.83
CA ASP A 49 -5.60 -1.34 -0.37
C ASP A 49 -4.77 -1.73 -1.61
N TYR A 50 -3.50 -1.37 -1.66
CA TYR A 50 -2.57 -1.85 -2.69
C TYR A 50 -1.76 -3.05 -2.16
N TYR A 51 -1.28 -3.89 -3.08
CA TYR A 51 -0.35 -4.96 -2.72
C TYR A 51 1.00 -4.42 -2.23
N ASP A 52 1.44 -3.30 -2.82
CA ASP A 52 2.72 -2.65 -2.52
C ASP A 52 2.51 -1.25 -1.91
N LEU A 53 3.24 -0.96 -0.84
CA LEU A 53 3.28 0.38 -0.22
C LEU A 53 3.67 1.49 -1.19
N ARG A 54 4.57 1.21 -2.13
CA ARG A 54 5.07 2.18 -3.10
C ARG A 54 3.95 2.64 -4.02
N HIS A 55 3.09 1.72 -4.46
CA HIS A 55 1.90 2.05 -5.24
C HIS A 55 0.91 2.91 -4.42
N ALA A 56 0.71 2.62 -3.14
CA ALA A 56 -0.12 3.45 -2.27
C ALA A 56 0.45 4.88 -2.11
N LYS A 57 1.77 5.01 -1.89
CA LYS A 57 2.45 6.31 -1.81
C LYS A 57 2.34 7.11 -3.10
N GLN A 58 2.56 6.46 -4.25
CA GLN A 58 2.46 7.08 -5.57
C GLN A 58 1.02 7.50 -5.87
N ALA A 59 0.04 6.65 -5.57
CA ALA A 59 -1.37 6.97 -5.72
C ALA A 59 -1.77 8.21 -4.91
N LEU A 60 -1.34 8.29 -3.64
CA LEU A 60 -1.59 9.43 -2.78
C LEU A 60 -0.94 10.72 -3.32
N ALA A 61 0.31 10.64 -3.77
CA ALA A 61 1.03 11.77 -4.35
C ALA A 61 0.34 12.28 -5.62
N ASN A 62 -0.03 11.37 -6.53
CA ASN A 62 -0.71 11.71 -7.77
C ASN A 62 -2.06 12.38 -7.53
N ILE A 63 -2.84 11.89 -6.56
CA ILE A 63 -4.15 12.47 -6.21
C ILE A 63 -3.97 13.85 -5.59
N LYS A 64 -3.01 14.02 -4.67
CA LYS A 64 -2.70 15.33 -4.06
C LYS A 64 -2.24 16.35 -5.09
N GLN A 65 -1.39 15.94 -6.05
CA GLN A 65 -0.91 16.83 -7.11
C GLN A 65 -2.06 17.28 -8.02
N LYS A 66 -2.93 16.35 -8.43
CA LYS A 66 -4.13 16.68 -9.22
C LYS A 66 -5.05 17.64 -8.47
N HIS A 67 -5.27 17.41 -7.18
CA HIS A 67 -6.04 18.30 -6.33
C HIS A 67 -5.44 19.72 -6.29
N SER A 68 -4.13 19.84 -6.04
CA SER A 68 -3.46 21.15 -5.97
C SER A 68 -3.53 21.90 -7.31
N MET A 69 -3.36 21.19 -8.43
CA MET A 69 -3.48 21.80 -9.76
C MET A 69 -4.90 22.32 -10.02
N GLN A 70 -5.93 21.55 -9.66
CA GLN A 70 -7.33 21.99 -9.79
C GLN A 70 -7.65 23.20 -8.92
N GLN A 71 -7.13 23.25 -7.69
CA GLN A 71 -7.35 24.37 -6.78
C GLN A 71 -6.67 25.66 -7.28
N LYS A 72 -5.40 25.59 -7.70
CA LYS A 72 -4.70 26.73 -8.31
C LYS A 72 -5.38 27.22 -9.58
N MET A 73 -5.95 26.32 -10.37
CA MET A 73 -6.71 26.70 -11.55
C MET A 73 -8.02 27.38 -11.18
N ALA A 74 -8.77 26.89 -10.18
CA ALA A 74 -10.00 27.51 -9.70
C ALA A 74 -9.77 28.93 -9.16
N GLU A 75 -8.68 29.15 -8.41
CA GLU A 75 -8.27 30.46 -7.88
C GLU A 75 -7.93 31.45 -9.02
N ASN A 76 -7.38 30.97 -10.13
CA ASN A 76 -7.07 31.79 -11.29
C ASN A 76 -8.27 32.02 -12.24
N ASN A 77 -9.33 31.22 -12.14
CA ASN A 77 -10.46 31.22 -13.07
C ASN A 77 -11.66 32.08 -12.62
N ASP A 78 -11.48 32.94 -11.62
CA ASP A 78 -12.41 34.02 -11.23
C ASP A 78 -12.61 35.07 -12.36
N LYS A 79 -11.99 34.88 -13.54
CA LYS A 79 -12.19 35.66 -14.77
C LYS A 79 -12.80 34.85 -15.92
N GLY A 80 -13.74 33.96 -15.63
CA GLY A 80 -14.78 33.52 -16.57
C GLY A 80 -14.31 32.86 -17.86
N LYS A 81 -13.40 31.87 -17.81
CA LYS A 81 -13.08 31.04 -18.98
C LYS A 81 -13.28 29.54 -18.72
N GLU A 82 -13.75 28.88 -19.77
CA GLU A 82 -14.18 27.47 -19.80
C GLU A 82 -13.25 26.51 -19.06
N VAL A 83 -13.85 25.62 -18.28
CA VAL A 83 -13.15 24.57 -17.53
C VAL A 83 -12.52 23.57 -18.52
N PRO A 84 -11.18 23.40 -18.56
CA PRO A 84 -10.53 22.48 -19.48
C PRO A 84 -10.98 21.04 -19.24
N SER A 85 -11.04 20.21 -20.30
CA SER A 85 -11.52 18.83 -20.23
C SER A 85 -10.75 17.93 -19.25
N CYS A 86 -9.52 18.27 -18.86
CA CYS A 86 -8.77 17.55 -17.82
C CYS A 86 -9.34 17.75 -16.40
N CYS A 87 -10.10 18.83 -16.17
CA CYS A 87 -10.85 19.10 -14.93
C CYS A 87 -12.24 18.47 -14.95
N ARG A 88 -12.69 17.94 -16.10
CA ARG A 88 -13.98 17.27 -16.25
C ARG A 88 -14.02 15.87 -15.62
N LEU A 89 -12.87 15.35 -15.18
CA LEU A 89 -12.72 14.02 -14.55
C LEU A 89 -13.48 13.86 -13.23
N THR A 90 -14.04 14.94 -12.68
CA THR A 90 -14.71 14.95 -11.37
C THR A 90 -15.94 15.86 -11.31
N GLY A 91 -16.57 16.18 -12.45
CA GLY A 91 -17.66 17.17 -12.46
C GLY A 91 -17.26 18.53 -11.86
N GLY A 92 -15.95 18.85 -11.85
CA GLY A 92 -15.40 20.06 -11.23
C GLY A 92 -15.06 19.96 -9.73
N LYS A 93 -15.28 18.81 -9.04
CA LYS A 93 -14.96 18.65 -7.62
C LYS A 93 -13.64 17.94 -7.39
N ALA A 94 -12.75 18.51 -6.60
CA ALA A 94 -11.45 17.89 -6.40
C ALA A 94 -11.55 16.65 -5.49
N MET A 95 -10.83 15.58 -5.88
CA MET A 95 -10.74 14.32 -5.15
C MET A 95 -9.68 14.42 -4.05
N TRP A 96 -9.94 13.85 -2.88
CA TRP A 96 -8.97 13.79 -1.79
C TRP A 96 -8.57 12.36 -1.47
N ALA A 97 -7.31 12.19 -1.06
CA ALA A 97 -6.80 10.93 -0.54
C ALA A 97 -6.02 11.19 0.76
N ARG A 98 -6.17 10.28 1.73
CA ARG A 98 -5.38 10.24 2.96
C ARG A 98 -5.14 8.79 3.37
N TYR A 99 -4.13 8.56 4.19
CA TYR A 99 -3.93 7.25 4.80
C TYR A 99 -5.06 6.90 5.76
N ALA A 100 -5.38 5.62 5.81
CA ALA A 100 -6.36 5.02 6.68
C ALA A 100 -5.84 3.68 7.21
N LYS A 101 -6.44 3.23 8.32
CA LYS A 101 -6.18 1.88 8.80
C LYS A 101 -6.57 0.88 7.71
N PRO A 102 -5.66 -0.03 7.35
CA PRO A 102 -5.97 -1.04 6.36
C PRO A 102 -7.02 -2.00 6.92
N ILE A 103 -7.87 -2.50 6.03
CA ILE A 103 -8.94 -3.43 6.41
C ILE A 103 -8.44 -4.88 6.40
N ALA A 104 -7.43 -5.19 5.57
CA ALA A 104 -6.81 -6.50 5.58
C ALA A 104 -6.02 -6.76 6.87
N LYS A 105 -5.90 -8.02 7.27
CA LYS A 105 -5.17 -8.41 8.50
C LYS A 105 -3.67 -8.54 8.29
N ASN A 106 -3.23 -8.96 7.09
CA ASN A 106 -1.83 -9.25 6.82
C ASN A 106 -1.22 -8.09 6.02
N GLN A 107 -0.46 -7.24 6.71
CA GLN A 107 0.18 -6.06 6.14
C GLN A 107 1.63 -6.32 5.70
N GLY A 108 1.91 -7.50 5.15
CA GLY A 108 3.26 -7.82 4.64
C GLY A 108 4.32 -7.97 5.74
N THR A 109 3.89 -8.15 6.99
CA THR A 109 4.78 -8.49 8.10
C THR A 109 4.94 -10.00 8.18
N LEU A 110 6.16 -10.47 7.91
CA LEU A 110 6.61 -11.82 8.16
C LEU A 110 7.24 -11.88 9.57
N VAL A 111 6.91 -12.92 10.31
CA VAL A 111 7.52 -13.21 11.60
C VAL A 111 8.45 -14.39 11.39
N VAL A 112 9.75 -14.14 11.42
CA VAL A 112 10.78 -15.17 11.24
C VAL A 112 11.22 -15.62 12.62
N PHE A 113 11.03 -16.90 12.95
CA PHE A 113 11.49 -17.52 14.20
C PHE A 113 12.46 -18.66 13.90
N ASN A 114 13.12 -19.18 14.95
CA ASN A 114 14.03 -20.34 14.85
C ASN A 114 15.27 -20.14 13.96
N LEU A 115 15.73 -18.89 13.81
CA LEU A 115 17.00 -18.63 13.13
C LEU A 115 18.14 -19.25 13.95
N ASP A 116 18.99 -20.02 13.28
CA ASP A 116 20.22 -20.52 13.88
C ASP A 116 21.01 -19.33 14.43
N SER A 117 21.44 -19.44 15.69
CA SER A 117 22.27 -18.45 16.38
C SER A 117 23.54 -18.06 15.63
N ALA A 118 23.95 -18.86 14.63
CA ALA A 118 25.06 -18.59 13.73
C ALA A 118 24.74 -17.62 12.58
N ILE A 119 23.46 -17.33 12.29
CA ILE A 119 23.07 -16.42 11.21
C ILE A 119 23.21 -14.98 11.70
N SER A 120 24.17 -14.24 11.13
CA SER A 120 24.28 -12.81 11.37
C SER A 120 23.07 -12.07 10.79
N PRO A 121 22.67 -10.93 11.38
CA PRO A 121 21.61 -10.11 10.81
C PRO A 121 21.89 -9.76 9.34
N ASP A 122 23.13 -9.45 8.97
CA ASP A 122 23.50 -9.13 7.58
C ASP A 122 23.24 -10.29 6.60
N ASN A 123 23.46 -11.54 7.03
CA ASN A 123 23.11 -12.72 6.23
C ASN A 123 21.59 -12.89 6.12
N LEU A 124 20.85 -12.66 7.21
CA LEU A 124 19.39 -12.70 7.20
C LEU A 124 18.81 -11.65 6.23
N TRP A 125 19.32 -10.42 6.29
CA TRP A 125 18.93 -9.36 5.35
C TRP A 125 19.20 -9.77 3.90
N SER A 126 20.39 -10.31 3.62
CA SER A 126 20.76 -10.75 2.27
C SER A 126 19.82 -11.86 1.74
N THR A 127 19.50 -12.86 2.57
CA THR A 127 18.59 -13.95 2.19
C THR A 127 17.16 -13.45 1.97
N ILE A 128 16.69 -12.51 2.80
CA ILE A 128 15.31 -12.00 2.71
C ILE A 128 15.15 -11.04 1.52
N GLU A 129 16.16 -10.21 1.24
CA GLU A 129 16.15 -9.29 0.10
C GLU A 129 16.10 -10.00 -1.25
N GLU A 130 16.49 -11.29 -1.32
CA GLU A 130 16.33 -12.11 -2.52
C GLU A 130 14.86 -12.33 -2.90
N TYR A 131 13.96 -12.38 -1.91
CA TYR A 131 12.52 -12.59 -2.14
C TYR A 131 11.75 -11.30 -2.42
N GLY A 132 12.28 -10.14 -2.05
CA GLY A 132 11.59 -8.87 -2.29
C GLY A 132 12.13 -7.69 -1.52
N ALA A 133 11.49 -6.54 -1.75
CA ALA A 133 11.93 -5.26 -1.19
C ALA A 133 11.57 -5.16 0.30
N VAL A 134 12.58 -5.30 1.16
CA VAL A 134 12.42 -5.15 2.61
C VAL A 134 12.24 -3.69 2.99
N LYS A 135 11.27 -3.43 3.85
CA LYS A 135 10.91 -2.11 4.35
C LYS A 135 11.51 -1.83 5.72
N GLU A 136 11.43 -2.81 6.63
CA GLU A 136 11.93 -2.72 7.99
C GLU A 136 12.22 -4.14 8.50
N VAL A 137 13.37 -4.34 9.14
CA VAL A 137 13.59 -5.50 10.02
C VAL A 137 13.67 -4.97 11.44
N ARG A 138 12.88 -5.58 12.33
CA ARG A 138 12.84 -5.23 13.74
C ARG A 138 13.28 -6.42 14.57
N GLU A 139 14.40 -6.23 15.25
CA GLU A 139 14.90 -7.13 16.26
C GLU A 139 14.07 -7.00 17.55
N PRO A 140 13.85 -8.09 18.29
CA PRO A 140 13.14 -8.05 19.55
C PRO A 140 14.02 -7.40 20.64
N PRO A 141 13.42 -6.66 21.58
CA PRO A 141 14.18 -5.93 22.61
C PRO A 141 14.87 -6.84 23.64
N LEU A 142 14.47 -8.12 23.74
CA LEU A 142 15.13 -9.13 24.57
C LEU A 142 15.28 -10.42 23.73
N ASN A 143 16.53 -10.90 23.64
CA ASN A 143 17.14 -12.19 23.29
C ASN A 143 16.30 -13.35 22.71
N ASN A 144 15.15 -13.08 22.10
CA ASN A 144 14.26 -14.09 21.57
C ASN A 144 14.49 -14.18 20.07
N GLN A 145 14.46 -15.39 19.55
CA GLN A 145 14.83 -15.79 18.18
C GLN A 145 13.85 -15.29 17.10
N VAL A 146 13.12 -14.20 17.33
CA VAL A 146 11.97 -13.77 16.51
C VAL A 146 12.25 -12.40 15.90
N ASN A 147 12.61 -12.39 14.62
CA ASN A 147 12.78 -11.17 13.84
C ASN A 147 11.49 -10.83 13.09
N PHE A 148 11.06 -9.57 13.17
CA PHE A 148 9.93 -9.07 12.39
C PHE A 148 10.45 -8.43 11.12
N VAL A 149 10.04 -8.96 9.97
CA VAL A 149 10.45 -8.48 8.66
C VAL A 149 9.22 -7.95 7.97
N GLU A 150 9.21 -6.67 7.61
CA GLU A 150 8.13 -6.08 6.83
C GLU A 150 8.59 -5.90 5.39
N PHE A 151 7.85 -6.46 4.44
CA PHE A 151 8.06 -6.23 3.01
C PHE A 151 7.24 -5.05 2.51
N CYS A 152 7.73 -4.42 1.42
CA CYS A 152 6.96 -3.40 0.72
C CYS A 152 5.74 -3.98 0.01
N ASP A 153 5.88 -5.18 -0.58
CA ASP A 153 4.80 -5.91 -1.26
C ASP A 153 4.39 -7.16 -0.45
N VAL A 154 3.09 -7.31 -0.21
CA VAL A 154 2.58 -8.48 0.55
C VAL A 154 2.67 -9.80 -0.20
N ARG A 155 2.85 -9.75 -1.53
CA ARG A 155 3.03 -10.96 -2.37
C ARG A 155 4.45 -11.50 -2.20
N GLU A 156 5.43 -10.61 -2.22
CA GLU A 156 6.83 -10.95 -1.92
C GLU A 156 6.94 -11.53 -0.50
N ALA A 157 6.24 -10.95 0.49
CA ALA A 157 6.18 -11.52 1.84
C ALA A 157 5.59 -12.94 1.88
N TYR A 158 4.59 -13.21 1.03
CA TYR A 158 3.97 -14.53 0.94
C TYR A 158 4.92 -15.54 0.29
N GLU A 159 5.58 -15.16 -0.80
CA GLU A 159 6.59 -16.00 -1.47
C GLU A 159 7.77 -16.32 -0.54
N ALA A 160 8.28 -15.31 0.18
CA ALA A 160 9.32 -15.50 1.18
C ALA A 160 8.88 -16.48 2.29
N LYS A 161 7.64 -16.37 2.76
CA LYS A 161 7.08 -17.28 3.77
C LYS A 161 7.08 -18.73 3.26
N GLU A 162 6.52 -18.97 2.08
CA GLU A 162 6.40 -20.34 1.55
C GLU A 162 7.79 -20.95 1.30
N ALA A 163 8.72 -20.18 0.74
CA ALA A 163 10.08 -20.64 0.49
C ALA A 163 10.87 -20.95 1.78
N LEU A 164 10.72 -20.13 2.82
CA LEU A 164 11.38 -20.35 4.11
C LEU A 164 10.74 -21.52 4.88
N ASP A 165 9.42 -21.70 4.81
CA ASP A 165 8.73 -22.84 5.42
C ASP A 165 9.14 -24.17 4.73
N GLU A 166 9.40 -24.16 3.42
CA GLU A 166 9.88 -25.34 2.68
C GLU A 166 11.34 -25.70 3.01
N GLN A 167 12.17 -24.74 3.43
CA GLN A 167 13.55 -24.99 3.86
C GLN A 167 13.64 -25.70 5.23
N GLU A 168 12.57 -25.70 6.05
CA GLU A 168 12.54 -26.44 7.33
C GLU A 168 12.17 -27.94 7.17
N ILE A 169 11.86 -28.44 5.97
CA ILE A 169 11.63 -29.88 5.73
C ILE A 169 12.95 -30.56 5.32
N GLY A 170 13.89 -30.58 6.26
CA GLY A 170 15.23 -31.12 6.04
C GLY A 170 15.94 -31.47 7.35
N SER A 171 15.25 -32.16 8.26
CA SER A 171 15.92 -32.86 9.36
C SER A 171 15.56 -34.33 9.26
N ASP A 172 16.52 -35.07 8.72
CA ASP A 172 16.57 -36.53 8.62
C ASP A 172 16.02 -37.21 9.87
N CYS A 173 14.99 -38.04 9.70
CA CYS A 173 14.83 -39.21 10.55
C CYS A 173 16.01 -40.15 10.27
N ILE A 174 17.01 -40.15 11.15
CA ILE A 174 17.89 -41.31 11.37
C ILE A 174 17.29 -42.16 12.48
#